data_AF-A0A933HJ27-F1
#
_entry.id   AF-A0A933HJ27-F1
#
_cell.length_a   1.000
_cell.length_b   1.000
_cell.length_c   1.000
_cell.angle_alpha   90.00
_cell.angle_beta   90.00
_cell.angle_gamma   90.00
#
_symmetry.space_group_name_H-M   'P 1'
#
loop_
_entity.id
_entity.type
_entity.pdbx_description
1 polymer ?
#
loop_
_entity_poly.entity_id
_entity_poly.type
_entity_poly.pdbx_seq_one_letter_code
_entity_poly.pdbx_strand_id
1 'polypeptide(L)'
;MSTSTNSIGSDEIIRASEIGEYVHCERAWWLGHVQGVENANRAVMDAGTERHREHGQQVWRAAMMRYAAMLLFAIAVGALVVLVMRMLNVI
;
A
#
# COMPACT_ATOMS: atom_id res chain seq x y z
N MET A 1 -25.47 32.09 6.68
CA MET A 1 -25.19 31.21 7.82
C MET A 1 -24.10 30.24 7.36
N SER A 2 -22.85 30.70 7.42
CA SER A 2 -21.70 29.97 6.88
C SER A 2 -21.03 29.27 8.05
N THR A 3 -21.09 27.94 8.08
CA THR A 3 -20.35 27.11 9.04
C THR A 3 -18.88 27.20 8.69
N SER A 4 -18.17 28.09 9.38
CA SER A 4 -16.71 28.02 9.54
C SER A 4 -16.40 26.75 10.32
N THR A 5 -16.06 25.67 9.62
CA THR A 5 -15.38 24.52 10.20
C THR A 5 -14.03 25.00 10.71
N ASN A 6 -13.98 25.26 12.02
CA ASN A 6 -12.73 25.41 12.76
C ASN A 6 -11.88 24.16 12.51
N SER A 7 -10.80 24.33 11.77
CA SER A 7 -9.73 23.35 11.62
C SER A 7 -9.05 23.20 12.99
N ILE A 8 -9.62 22.37 13.84
CA ILE A 8 -8.88 21.80 14.97
C ILE A 8 -7.82 20.89 14.35
N GLY A 9 -6.63 21.46 14.17
CA GLY A 9 -5.33 20.83 14.09
C GLY A 9 -5.18 19.57 13.24
N SER A 10 -4.80 19.75 11.97
CA SER A 10 -3.83 18.82 11.36
C SER A 10 -2.47 18.81 12.09
N ASP A 11 -2.27 19.68 13.09
CA ASP A 11 -1.08 19.77 13.96
C ASP A 11 -1.03 18.71 15.09
N GLU A 12 -2.12 18.00 15.38
CA GLU A 12 -2.09 16.97 16.43
C GLU A 12 -1.43 15.66 15.94
N ILE A 13 -1.36 15.45 14.62
CA ILE A 13 -0.84 14.22 14.01
C ILE A 13 0.27 14.55 13.01
N ILE A 14 1.52 14.34 13.42
CA ILE A 14 2.67 14.40 12.52
C ILE A 14 2.71 13.13 11.67
N ARG A 15 2.73 13.27 10.34
CA ARG A 15 2.85 12.12 9.43
C ARG A 15 4.29 11.62 9.38
N ALA A 16 4.47 10.31 9.19
CA ALA A 16 5.80 9.73 8.98
C ALA A 16 6.57 10.38 7.81
N SER A 17 5.85 10.81 6.77
CA SER A 17 6.44 11.54 5.64
C SER A 17 6.97 12.93 6.04
N GLU A 18 6.34 13.61 7.00
CA GLU A 18 6.77 14.91 7.50
C GLU A 18 8.04 14.76 8.35
N ILE A 19 8.12 13.70 9.17
CA ILE A 19 9.36 13.35 9.89
C ILE A 19 10.48 13.08 8.88
N GLY A 20 10.19 12.30 7.84
CA GLY A 20 11.14 12.03 6.76
C GLY A 20 11.61 13.30 6.06
N GLU A 21 10.71 14.24 5.80
CA GLU A 21 11.03 15.54 5.20
C GLU A 21 11.90 16.40 6.12
N TYR A 22 11.60 16.46 7.42
CA TYR A 22 12.43 17.16 8.40
C TYR A 22 13.84 16.56 8.50
N VAL A 23 13.96 15.24 8.62
CA VAL A 23 15.25 14.53 8.68
C VAL A 23 16.05 14.70 7.38
N HIS A 24 15.37 14.80 6.23
CA HIS A 24 16.03 15.07 4.95
C HIS A 24 16.50 16.53 4.85
N CYS A 25 15.62 17.48 5.16
CA CYS A 25 15.91 18.91 5.14
C CYS A 25 14.92 19.69 6.02
N GLU A 26 15.39 20.10 7.21
CA GLU A 26 14.60 20.89 8.16
C GLU A 26 14.06 22.19 7.55
N ARG A 27 14.84 22.82 6.66
CA ARG A 27 14.42 24.06 5.99
C ARG A 27 13.28 23.83 5.00
N ALA A 28 13.32 22.73 4.25
CA ALA A 28 12.24 22.37 3.33
C ALA A 28 10.95 22.10 4.12
N TRP A 29 11.06 21.33 5.21
CA TRP A 29 9.95 21.08 6.13
C TRP A 29 9.36 22.39 6.67
N TRP A 30 10.19 23.31 7.18
CA TRP A 30 9.69 24.58 7.73
C TRP A 30 9.02 25.45 6.65
N LEU A 31 9.60 25.52 5.45
CA LEU A 31 9.01 26.26 4.34
C LEU A 31 7.65 25.67 3.95
N GLY A 32 7.55 24.35 3.82
CA GLY A 32 6.32 23.66 3.41
C GLY A 32 5.24 23.66 4.49
N HIS A 33 5.58 23.26 5.72
CA HIS A 33 4.61 23.01 6.79
C HIS A 33 4.32 24.24 7.64
N VAL A 34 5.29 25.12 7.88
CA VAL A 34 5.11 26.31 8.73
C VAL A 34 4.78 27.55 7.88
N GLN A 35 5.48 27.75 6.77
CA GLN A 35 5.20 28.89 5.88
C GLN A 35 4.18 28.60 4.77
N GLY A 36 3.82 27.33 4.53
CA GLY A 36 2.88 26.97 3.47
C GLY A 36 3.43 27.16 2.05
N VAL A 37 4.76 27.17 1.87
CA VAL A 37 5.40 27.31 0.57
C VAL A 37 5.33 25.98 -0.18
N GLU A 38 4.71 26.02 -1.36
CA GLU A 38 4.52 24.83 -2.18
C GLU A 38 5.85 24.29 -2.73
N ASN A 39 5.98 22.96 -2.80
CA ASN A 39 7.19 22.33 -3.31
C ASN A 39 7.26 22.49 -4.85
N ALA A 40 8.36 23.07 -5.34
CA ALA A 40 8.59 23.26 -6.77
C ALA A 40 8.56 21.95 -7.59
N ASN A 41 8.85 20.81 -6.95
CA ASN A 41 8.91 19.49 -7.58
C ASN A 41 7.60 18.69 -7.48
N ARG A 42 6.46 19.34 -7.19
CA ARG A 42 5.15 18.66 -7.07
C ARG A 42 4.84 17.68 -8.19
N ALA A 43 5.08 18.07 -9.45
CA ALA A 43 4.81 17.21 -10.60
C ALA A 43 5.59 15.88 -10.54
N VAL A 44 6.83 15.90 -10.04
CA VAL A 44 7.64 14.69 -9.87
C VAL A 44 7.13 13.82 -8.73
N MET A 45 6.70 14.44 -7.62
CA MET A 45 6.11 13.73 -6.48
C MET A 45 4.78 13.05 -6.86
N ASP A 46 3.94 13.72 -7.62
CA ASP A 46 2.67 13.19 -8.11
C ASP A 46 2.92 12.01 -9.06
N ALA A 47 3.88 12.13 -9.98
CA ALA A 47 4.28 11.05 -10.87
C ALA A 47 4.83 9.84 -10.09
N GLY A 48 5.64 10.07 -9.05
CA GLY A 48 6.12 9.01 -8.16
C GLY A 48 4.98 8.31 -7.42
N THR A 49 4.01 9.08 -6.92
CA THR A 49 2.83 8.54 -6.24
C THR A 49 2.01 7.66 -7.17
N GLU A 50 1.79 8.09 -8.42
CA GLU A 50 1.04 7.30 -9.39
C GLU A 50 1.77 6.00 -9.73
N ARG A 51 3.08 6.06 -9.93
CA ARG A 51 3.89 4.86 -10.16
C ARG A 51 3.83 3.87 -8.99
N HIS A 52 3.82 4.35 -7.75
CA HIS A 52 3.61 3.51 -6.58
C HIS A 52 2.21 2.88 -6.54
N ARG A 53 1.16 3.60 -6.97
CA ARG A 53 -0.19 3.04 -7.09
C ARG A 53 -0.24 1.93 -8.12
N GLU A 54 0.29 2.15 -9.32
CA GLU A 54 0.36 1.15 -10.38
C GLU A 54 1.11 -0.11 -9.92
N HIS A 55 2.26 0.06 -9.25
CA HIS A 55 3.02 -1.04 -8.70
C HIS A 55 2.24 -1.78 -7.61
N GLY A 56 1.57 -1.06 -6.72
CA GLY A 56 0.72 -1.64 -5.67
C GLY A 56 -0.39 -2.53 -6.24
N GLN A 57 -1.03 -2.11 -7.34
CA GLN A 57 -2.03 -2.93 -8.04
C GLN A 57 -1.42 -4.23 -8.59
N GLN A 58 -0.21 -4.16 -9.16
CA GLN A 58 0.49 -5.35 -9.66
C GLN A 58 0.84 -6.31 -8.54
N VAL A 59 1.35 -5.81 -7.41
CA VAL A 59 1.66 -6.61 -6.22
C VAL A 59 0.41 -7.29 -5.67
N TRP A 60 -0.71 -6.57 -5.60
CA TRP A 60 -1.98 -7.14 -5.14
C TRP A 60 -2.47 -8.28 -6.04
N ARG A 61 -2.43 -8.09 -7.36
CA ARG A 61 -2.77 -9.15 -8.33
C ARG A 61 -1.84 -10.35 -8.21
N ALA A 62 -0.54 -10.13 -8.05
CA ALA A 62 0.44 -11.19 -7.86
C ALA A 62 0.18 -11.98 -6.58
N ALA A 63 -0.15 -11.29 -5.47
CA ALA A 63 -0.52 -11.94 -4.22
C ALA A 63 -1.78 -12.81 -4.39
N MET A 64 -2.83 -12.28 -5.03
CA MET A 64 -4.06 -13.01 -5.30
C MET A 64 -3.81 -14.27 -6.14
N MET A 65 -3.03 -14.15 -7.22
CA MET A 65 -2.66 -15.30 -8.06
C MET A 65 -1.85 -16.34 -7.29
N ARG A 66 -0.95 -15.92 -6.39
CA ARG A 66 -0.21 -16.85 -5.52
C ARG A 66 -1.15 -17.61 -4.59
N TYR A 67 -2.12 -16.95 -3.96
CA TYR A 67 -3.11 -17.63 -3.12
C TYR A 67 -3.97 -18.61 -3.92
N ALA A 68 -4.44 -18.20 -5.11
CA ALA A 68 -5.19 -19.09 -6.00
C ALA A 68 -4.37 -20.31 -6.42
N ALA A 69 -3.09 -20.13 -6.77
CA ALA A 69 -2.19 -21.22 -7.14
C ALA A 69 -1.98 -22.19 -5.98
N MET A 70 -1.75 -21.70 -4.76
CA MET A 70 -1.60 -22.55 -3.58
C MET A 70 -2.88 -23.35 -3.27
N LEU A 71 -4.06 -22.73 -3.40
CA LEU A 71 -5.34 -23.40 -3.20
C LEU A 71 -5.58 -24.51 -4.24
N LEU A 72 -5.39 -24.19 -5.53
CA LEU A 72 -5.54 -25.17 -6.61
C LEU A 72 -4.54 -26.32 -6.47
N PHE A 73 -3.30 -26.02 -6.08
CA PHE A 73 -2.29 -27.03 -5.82
C PHE A 73 -2.71 -27.96 -4.66
N ALA A 74 -3.20 -27.41 -3.55
CA ALA A 74 -3.69 -28.19 -2.42
C ALA A 74 -4.86 -29.10 -2.81
N ILE A 75 -5.81 -28.60 -3.61
CA ILE A 75 -6.92 -29.40 -4.16
C ILE A 75 -6.40 -30.54 -5.04
N ALA A 76 -5.47 -30.25 -5.95
CA ALA A 76 -4.90 -31.26 -6.85
C ALA A 76 -4.19 -32.37 -6.07
N VAL A 77 -3.39 -32.01 -5.06
CA VAL A 77 -2.73 -32.98 -4.17
C VAL A 77 -3.76 -33.80 -3.39
N GLY A 78 -4.79 -33.17 -2.82
CA GLY A 78 -5.87 -33.87 -2.11
C GLY A 78 -6.63 -34.86 -2.99
N ALA A 79 -6.97 -34.45 -4.22
CA ALA A 79 -7.63 -35.31 -5.20
C ALA A 79 -6.74 -36.51 -5.59
N LEU A 80 -5.45 -36.28 -5.79
CA LEU A 80 -4.48 -37.34 -6.07
C LEU A 80 -4.40 -38.35 -4.92
N VAL A 81 -4.35 -37.89 -3.67
CA VAL A 81 -4.35 -38.75 -2.48
C VAL A 81 -5.60 -39.62 -2.43
N VAL A 82 -6.78 -39.04 -2.65
CA VAL A 82 -8.05 -39.80 -2.69
C VAL A 82 -8.05 -40.84 -3.80
N LEU A 83 -7.55 -40.49 -4.99
CA LEU A 83 -7.46 -41.41 -6.13
C LEU A 83 -6.51 -42.58 -5.83
N VAL A 84 -5.37 -42.31 -5.20
CA VAL A 84 -4.42 -43.34 -4.78
C VAL A 84 -5.02 -44.25 -3.71
N MET A 85 -5.69 -43.69 -2.69
CA MET A 85 -6.35 -44.49 -1.65
C MET A 85 -7.41 -45.44 -2.23
N ARG A 86 -8.20 -44.95 -3.20
CA ARG A 86 -9.17 -45.77 -3.94
C ARG A 86 -8.49 -46.87 -4.76
N MET A 87 -7.40 -46.56 -5.45
CA MET A 87 -6.66 -47.54 -6.23
C MET A 87 -6.06 -48.65 -5.34
N LEU A 88 -5.65 -48.30 -4.13
CA LEU A 88 -5.12 -49.24 -3.13
C LEU A 88 -6.22 -49.98 -2.33
N ASN A 89 -7.51 -49.73 -2.62
CA ASN A 89 -8.65 -50.28 -1.88
C ASN A 89 -8.59 -50.06 -0.35
N VAL A 90 -7.98 -48.94 0.08
CA VAL A 90 -7.92 -48.57 1.51
C VAL A 90 -9.20 -47.86 1.96
N ILE A 91 -9.97 -47.34 1.01
CA ILE A 91 -11.32 -46.75 1.10
C ILE A 91 -12.12 -47.25 -0.08
#